data_AF-A0A9E7CKK1-F1
#
_entry.id   AF-A0A9E7CKK1-F1
#
_cell.length_a   1.000
_cell.length_b   1.000
_cell.length_c   1.000
_cell.angle_alpha   90.00
_cell.angle_beta   90.00
_cell.angle_gamma   90.00
#
_symmetry.space_group_name_H-M   'P 1'
#
loop_
_entity.id
_entity.type
_entity.pdbx_description
1 polymer ?
#
loop_
_entity_poly.entity_id
_entity_poly.type
_entity_poly.pdbx_seq_one_letter_code
_entity_poly.pdbx_strand_id
1 'polypeptide(L)'
;MYYEKVHFLASDSEPSQKALSMLLEKYPQEDPSSAEVYVAIGGDGFLLRALHMLPHSSQVYGINTGGVGFLLNKVETDLDKALENPICVPFFR
;
A
#
# COMPACT_ATOMS: atom_id res chain seq x y z
N MET A 1 -0.58 12.93 9.84
CA MET A 1 -1.04 11.54 9.77
C MET A 1 -2.53 11.47 9.56
N TYR A 2 -2.93 11.11 8.33
CA TYR A 2 -4.33 10.85 7.94
C TYR A 2 -4.84 9.51 8.49
N TYR A 3 -3.92 8.55 8.65
CA TYR A 3 -4.14 7.24 9.28
C TYR A 3 -3.05 7.02 10.32
N GLU A 4 -3.43 6.50 11.49
CA GLU A 4 -2.48 6.19 12.56
C GLU A 4 -1.99 4.74 12.48
N LYS A 5 -2.79 3.85 11.86
CA LYS A 5 -2.51 2.42 11.79
C LYS A 5 -2.36 1.93 10.37
N VAL A 6 -1.11 1.78 9.93
CA VAL A 6 -0.76 1.41 8.55
C VAL A 6 -0.15 0.01 8.53
N HIS A 7 -0.57 -0.82 7.58
CA HIS A 7 0.07 -2.10 7.30
C HIS A 7 0.66 -2.12 5.89
N PHE A 8 1.97 -2.34 5.78
CA PHE A 8 2.66 -2.42 4.51
C PHE A 8 2.65 -3.85 3.97
N LEU A 9 2.32 -4.00 2.69
CA LEU A 9 2.43 -5.22 1.90
C LEU A 9 3.39 -4.93 0.75
N ALA A 10 4.43 -5.73 0.54
CA ALA A 10 5.38 -5.52 -0.55
C ALA A 10 5.54 -6.77 -1.41
N SER A 11 5.75 -6.59 -2.71
CA SER A 11 6.16 -7.68 -3.58
C SER A 11 7.61 -8.11 -3.29
N ASP A 12 7.98 -9.34 -3.64
CA ASP A 12 9.34 -9.87 -3.41
C ASP A 12 10.42 -9.23 -4.31
N SER A 13 10.06 -8.27 -5.16
CA SER A 13 11.03 -7.58 -6.02
C SER A 13 11.95 -6.67 -5.19
N GLU A 14 13.23 -6.64 -5.56
CA GLU A 14 14.25 -5.83 -4.88
C GLU A 14 13.86 -4.35 -4.72
N PRO A 15 13.28 -3.66 -5.73
CA PRO A 15 12.83 -2.27 -5.56
C PRO A 15 11.69 -2.13 -4.54
N SER A 16 10.78 -3.11 -4.46
CA SER A 16 9.67 -3.10 -3.49
C SER A 16 10.15 -3.31 -2.08
N GLN A 17 11.04 -4.27 -1.88
CA GLN A 17 11.64 -4.54 -0.57
C GLN A 17 12.47 -3.35 -0.08
N LYS A 18 13.20 -2.68 -0.97
CA LYS A 18 13.93 -1.45 -0.63
C LYS A 18 12.99 -0.32 -0.20
N ALA A 19 11.90 -0.10 -0.94
CA ALA A 19 10.89 0.90 -0.58
C ALA A 19 10.20 0.57 0.75
N LEU A 20 9.88 -0.72 0.99
CA LEU A 20 9.34 -1.19 2.26
C LEU A 20 10.27 -0.84 3.42
N SER A 21 11.56 -1.17 3.34
CA SER A 21 12.52 -0.84 4.39
C SER A 21 12.57 0.66 4.71
N MET A 22 12.57 1.50 3.68
CA MET A 22 12.57 2.96 3.86
C MET A 22 11.30 3.50 4.55
N LEU A 23 10.16 2.84 4.32
CA LEU A 23 8.89 3.20 4.96
C LEU A 23 8.83 2.70 6.40
N LEU A 24 9.31 1.49 6.66
CA LEU A 24 9.39 0.90 8.01
C LEU A 24 10.34 1.66 8.95
N GLU A 25 11.34 2.36 8.42
CA GLU A 25 12.19 3.26 9.20
C GLU A 25 11.44 4.50 9.72
N LYS A 26 10.37 4.91 9.03
CA LYS A 26 9.62 6.15 9.30
C LYS A 26 8.25 5.91 9.94
N TYR A 27 7.63 4.78 9.63
CA TYR A 27 6.27 4.45 10.00
C TYR A 27 6.24 3.06 10.65
N PRO A 28 5.51 2.90 11.78
CA PRO A 28 5.34 1.59 12.39
C PRO A 28 4.56 0.65 11.46
N GLN A 29 4.90 -0.63 11.50
CA GLN A 29 4.12 -1.70 10.88
C GLN A 29 3.07 -2.16 11.88
N GLU A 30 1.80 -1.90 11.59
CA GLU A 30 0.71 -2.43 12.40
C GLU A 30 0.36 -3.87 12.03
N ASP A 31 -0.32 -4.58 12.92
CA ASP A 31 -0.88 -5.89 12.59
C ASP A 31 -1.95 -5.79 11.50
N PRO A 32 -2.02 -6.75 10.56
CA PRO A 32 -3.00 -6.72 9.48
C PRO A 32 -4.45 -6.59 9.98
N SER A 33 -4.80 -7.15 11.14
CA SER A 33 -6.16 -7.08 11.70
C SER A 33 -6.51 -5.72 12.33
N SER A 34 -5.51 -4.90 12.62
CA SER A 34 -5.65 -3.59 13.29
C SER A 34 -5.44 -2.43 12.33
N ALA A 35 -5.06 -2.72 11.08
CA ALA A 35 -4.75 -1.72 10.07
C ALA A 35 -5.99 -0.96 9.62
N GLU A 36 -5.90 0.38 9.59
CA GLU A 36 -6.92 1.25 9.00
C GLU A 36 -6.72 1.39 7.49
N VAL A 37 -5.46 1.30 7.04
CA VAL A 37 -5.09 1.34 5.63
C VAL A 37 -3.94 0.36 5.35
N TYR A 38 -4.03 -0.30 4.20
CA TYR A 38 -2.95 -1.14 3.68
C TYR A 38 -2.20 -0.40 2.59
N VAL A 39 -0.87 -0.45 2.62
CA VAL A 39 -0.02 0.13 1.59
C VAL A 39 0.59 -1.01 0.78
N ALA A 40 0.14 -1.18 -0.46
CA ALA A 40 0.63 -2.19 -1.39
C ALA A 40 1.79 -1.63 -2.24
N ILE A 41 2.99 -2.16 -2.04
CA ILE A 41 4.25 -1.73 -2.65
C ILE A 41 4.65 -2.74 -3.75
N GLY A 42 4.55 -2.34 -5.01
CA GLY A 42 4.85 -3.23 -6.14
C GLY A 42 4.43 -2.68 -7.49
N GLY A 43 3.88 -3.56 -8.34
CA GLY A 43 3.26 -3.22 -9.63
C GLY A 43 1.75 -3.45 -9.61
N ASP A 44 1.02 -3.06 -10.66
CA ASP A 44 -0.45 -3.19 -10.72
C ASP A 44 -0.93 -4.63 -10.44
N GLY A 45 -0.21 -5.65 -10.95
CA GLY A 45 -0.53 -7.05 -10.67
C GLY A 45 -0.38 -7.44 -9.20
N PHE A 46 0.52 -6.79 -8.46
CA PHE A 46 0.64 -6.98 -7.01
C PHE A 46 -0.52 -6.30 -6.28
N LEU A 47 -0.90 -5.07 -6.67
CA LEU A 47 -2.07 -4.39 -6.12
C LEU A 47 -3.32 -5.24 -6.25
N LEU A 48 -3.60 -5.75 -7.46
CA LEU A 48 -4.78 -6.57 -7.71
C LEU A 48 -4.79 -7.85 -6.85
N ARG A 49 -3.64 -8.49 -6.66
CA ARG A 49 -3.53 -9.64 -5.74
C ARG A 49 -3.79 -9.22 -4.30
N ALA A 50 -3.23 -8.10 -3.85
CA ALA A 50 -3.48 -7.57 -2.50
C ALA A 50 -4.97 -7.29 -2.29
N LEU A 51 -5.62 -6.62 -3.25
CA LEU A 51 -7.06 -6.36 -3.22
C LEU A 51 -7.91 -7.64 -3.16
N HIS A 52 -7.48 -8.72 -3.81
CA HIS A 52 -8.16 -10.01 -3.73
C HIS A 52 -7.95 -10.75 -2.40
N MET A 53 -6.84 -10.52 -1.70
CA MET A 53 -6.53 -11.19 -0.43
C MET A 53 -7.11 -10.44 0.78
N LEU A 54 -7.22 -9.12 0.67
CA LEU A 54 -7.69 -8.26 1.74
C LEU A 54 -9.22 -8.30 1.87
N PRO A 55 -9.76 -8.02 3.08
CA PRO A 55 -11.18 -7.79 3.26
C PRO A 55 -11.72 -6.73 2.30
N HIS A 56 -12.95 -6.89 1.83
CA HIS A 56 -13.58 -5.96 0.88
C HIS A 56 -13.75 -4.55 1.42
N SER A 57 -13.74 -4.33 2.73
CA SER A 57 -13.83 -3.00 3.34
C SER A 57 -12.46 -2.35 3.57
N SER A 58 -11.37 -3.01 3.16
CA SER A 58 -10.02 -2.51 3.37
C SER A 58 -9.74 -1.31 2.46
N GLN A 59 -9.19 -0.27 3.06
CA GLN A 59 -8.63 0.86 2.31
C GLN A 59 -7.23 0.47 1.86
N VAL A 60 -6.94 0.63 0.57
CA VAL A 60 -5.66 0.22 0.00
C VAL A 60 -5.05 1.38 -0.77
N TYR A 61 -3.83 1.72 -0.41
CA TYR A 61 -3.02 2.66 -1.15
C TYR A 61 -1.91 1.94 -1.90
N GLY A 62 -1.70 2.33 -3.15
CA GLY A 62 -0.76 1.69 -4.03
C GLY A 62 0.52 2.49 -4.25
N ILE A 63 1.69 1.86 -4.04
CA ILE A 63 3.01 2.42 -4.37
C ILE A 63 3.70 1.62 -5.48
N ASN A 64 3.98 2.27 -6.61
CA ASN A 64 4.71 1.77 -7.75
C ASN A 64 6.21 1.89 -7.51
N THR A 65 6.89 0.74 -7.48
CA THR A 65 8.34 0.63 -7.29
C THR A 65 9.09 0.21 -8.55
N GLY A 66 8.42 0.19 -9.71
CA GLY A 66 8.97 -0.28 -10.97
C GLY A 66 8.66 0.62 -12.17
N GLY A 67 8.35 -0.02 -13.29
CA GLY A 67 8.09 0.62 -14.59
C GLY A 67 6.74 1.34 -14.69
N VAL A 68 6.12 1.30 -15.87
CA VAL A 68 4.80 1.94 -16.09
C VAL A 68 3.74 1.20 -15.28
N GLY A 69 3.12 1.89 -14.31
CA GLY A 69 1.97 1.40 -13.55
C GLY A 69 0.82 2.38 -13.75
N PHE A 70 -0.37 1.85 -14.01
CA PHE A 70 -1.57 2.63 -14.29
C PHE A 70 -2.43 2.85 -13.03
N LEU A 71 -2.30 1.96 -12.03
CA LEU A 71 -3.15 1.95 -10.83
C LEU A 71 -2.40 2.38 -9.57
N LEU A 72 -1.07 2.23 -9.57
CA LEU A 72 -0.21 2.54 -8.43
C LEU A 72 0.42 3.93 -8.54
N ASN A 73 0.48 4.65 -7.41
CA ASN A 73 1.13 5.95 -7.32
C ASN A 73 2.64 5.80 -7.22
N LYS A 74 3.44 6.77 -7.68
CA LYS A 74 4.90 6.69 -7.49
C LYS A 74 5.25 6.70 -6.01
N VAL A 75 6.42 6.14 -5.67
CA VAL A 75 7.02 6.29 -4.34
C VAL A 75 7.11 7.79 -4.02
N GLU A 76 6.29 8.25 -3.09
CA GLU A 76 6.36 9.60 -2.57
C GLU A 76 7.29 9.65 -1.35
N THR A 77 7.93 10.81 -1.16
CA THR A 77 8.74 11.07 0.03
C THR A 77 7.91 11.33 1.28
N ASP A 78 6.62 11.65 1.11
CA ASP A 78 5.66 12.07 2.13
C ASP A 78 4.42 11.17 2.08
N LEU A 79 4.42 10.11 2.89
CA LEU A 79 3.32 9.14 2.90
C LEU A 79 2.01 9.77 3.39
N ASP A 80 2.09 10.80 4.24
CA ASP A 80 0.93 11.47 4.79
C ASP A 80 0.06 12.13 3.71
N LYS A 81 0.70 12.74 2.70
CA LYS A 81 0.01 13.31 1.53
C LYS A 81 -0.46 12.24 0.56
N ALA A 82 0.38 11.23 0.34
CA ALA A 82 0.03 10.09 -0.49
C ALA A 82 -1.27 9.40 -0.01
N LEU A 83 -1.46 9.28 1.31
CA LEU A 83 -2.63 8.68 1.92
C LEU A 83 -3.90 9.56 1.90
N GLU A 84 -3.90 10.75 1.29
CA GLU A 84 -5.10 11.59 1.19
C GLU A 84 -6.20 10.97 0.31
N ASN A 85 -5.83 10.12 -0.66
CA ASN A 85 -6.76 9.51 -1.61
C ASN A 85 -6.52 7.99 -1.74
N PRO A 86 -6.79 7.19 -0.70
CA PRO A 86 -6.68 5.74 -0.80
C PRO A 86 -7.80 5.18 -1.67
N ILE A 87 -7.50 4.08 -2.36
CA ILE A 87 -8.52 3.34 -3.09
C ILE A 87 -9.32 2.56 -2.07
N CYS A 88 -10.58 2.93 -1.89
CA CYS A 88 -11.55 2.08 -1.21
C CYS A 88 -12.13 1.13 -2.26
N VAL A 89 -11.97 -0.18 -2.07
CA VAL A 89 -12.58 -1.16 -2.98
C VAL A 89 -14.04 -1.36 -2.59
N PRO A 90 -15.02 -0.88 -3.38
CA PRO A 90 -16.42 -1.07 -3.02
C PRO A 90 -16.81 -2.54 -3.17
N PHE A 91 -17.60 -2.98 -2.21
CA PHE A 91 -18.28 -4.27 -2.11
C PHE A 91 -18.84 -4.73 -3.47
N PHE A 92 -18.10 -5.56 -4.20
CA PHE A 92 -18.62 -6.29 -5.36
C PHE A 92 -18.15 -7.74 -5.28
N ARG A 93 -19.03 -8.55 -4.74
CA ARG A 93 -19.13 -9.97 -5.06
C ARG A 93 -20.46 -10.19 -5.76
#